data_AF-A0A953Y411-F1
#
_entry.id   AF-A0A953Y411-F1
#
_cell.length_a   1.000
_cell.length_b   1.000
_cell.length_c   1.000
_cell.angle_alpha   90.00
_cell.angle_beta   90.00
_cell.angle_gamma   90.00
#
_symmetry.space_group_name_H-M   'P 1'
#
loop_
_entity.id
_entity.type
_entity.pdbx_description
1 polymer ?
#
loop_
_entity_poly.entity_id
_entity_poly.type
_entity_poly.pdbx_seq_one_letter_code
_entity_poly.pdbx_strand_id
1 'polypeptide(L)'
;MNEAHEPLRFGELAVELGLVTAADVEKALRIQAFRRERNQPVPWLGEILESLGKLTAADTQRIFGLLFERAHRRPSVSAAPLEPSDPSSASRWWPFRTAG
;
A
#
# COMPACT_ATOMS: atom_id res chain seq x y z
N MET A 1 -7.43 21.65 -12.13
CA MET A 1 -8.00 20.29 -12.25
C MET A 1 -7.05 19.39 -11.47
N ASN A 2 -7.45 18.91 -10.30
CA ASN A 2 -6.59 18.03 -9.51
C ASN A 2 -6.58 16.66 -10.20
N GLU A 3 -5.51 16.36 -10.92
CA GLU A 3 -5.15 14.99 -11.29
C GLU A 3 -4.94 14.23 -9.98
N ALA A 4 -6.02 13.61 -9.50
CA ALA A 4 -5.93 12.62 -8.47
C ALA A 4 -5.15 11.46 -9.07
N HIS A 5 -3.85 11.39 -8.76
CA HIS A 5 -3.12 10.14 -8.82
C HIS A 5 -3.82 9.19 -7.85
N GLU A 6 -4.90 8.55 -8.29
CA GLU A 6 -5.70 7.70 -7.44
C GLU A 6 -4.87 6.46 -7.12
N PRO A 7 -4.45 6.26 -5.86
CA PRO A 7 -3.89 4.99 -5.47
C PRO A 7 -4.98 3.94 -5.77
N LEU A 8 -4.63 2.88 -6.52
CA LEU A 8 -5.56 1.80 -6.89
C LEU A 8 -6.47 1.49 -5.70
N ARG A 9 -7.77 1.75 -5.87
CA ARG A 9 -8.72 1.70 -4.76
C ARG A 9 -9.08 0.24 -4.51
N PHE A 10 -9.03 -0.18 -3.25
CA PHE A 10 -9.35 -1.56 -2.85
C PHE A 10 -10.65 -2.10 -3.47
N GLY A 11 -11.71 -1.26 -3.48
CA GLY A 11 -13.01 -1.64 -4.04
C GLY A 11 -12.97 -1.91 -5.55
N GLU A 12 -12.19 -1.15 -6.31
CA GLU A 12 -12.08 -1.35 -7.78
C GLU A 12 -11.40 -2.68 -8.08
N LEU A 13 -10.27 -2.95 -7.41
CA LEU A 13 -9.55 -4.21 -7.59
C LEU A 13 -10.40 -5.42 -7.17
N ALA A 14 -11.18 -5.29 -6.09
CA ALA A 14 -12.07 -6.36 -5.64
C ALA A 14 -13.16 -6.69 -6.68
N VAL A 15 -13.68 -5.67 -7.40
CA VAL A 15 -14.63 -5.84 -8.50
C VAL A 15 -13.97 -6.43 -9.73
N GLU A 16 -12.78 -5.96 -10.11
CA GLU A 16 -12.00 -6.50 -11.23
C GLU A 16 -11.68 -7.99 -11.06
N LEU A 17 -11.39 -8.41 -9.83
CA LEU A 17 -11.14 -9.81 -9.49
C LEU A 17 -12.43 -10.67 -9.45
N GLY A 18 -13.61 -10.06 -9.64
CA GLY A 18 -14.89 -10.74 -9.58
C GLY A 18 -15.28 -11.24 -8.18
N LEU A 19 -14.61 -10.74 -7.14
CA LEU A 19 -14.84 -11.16 -5.74
C LEU A 19 -16.08 -10.49 -5.16
N VAL A 20 -16.35 -9.26 -5.57
CA VAL A 20 -17.52 -8.47 -5.17
C VAL A 20 -18.11 -7.74 -6.36
N THR A 21 -19.37 -7.30 -6.24
CA THR A 21 -19.98 -6.42 -7.24
C THR A 21 -19.78 -4.95 -6.90
N ALA A 22 -19.90 -4.07 -7.91
CA ALA A 22 -19.87 -2.63 -7.68
C ALA A 22 -20.95 -2.17 -6.69
N ALA A 23 -22.13 -2.83 -6.70
CA ALA A 23 -23.21 -2.56 -5.76
C ALA A 23 -22.84 -2.93 -4.31
N ASP A 24 -22.09 -4.00 -4.11
CA ASP A 24 -21.61 -4.39 -2.78
C ASP A 24 -20.61 -3.38 -2.23
N VAL A 25 -19.70 -2.91 -3.09
CA VAL A 25 -18.74 -1.85 -2.75
C VAL A 25 -19.45 -0.55 -2.40
N GLU A 26 -20.42 -0.13 -3.21
CA GLU A 26 -21.21 1.08 -2.94
C GLU A 26 -21.96 0.99 -1.61
N LYS A 27 -22.56 -0.18 -1.32
CA LYS A 27 -23.22 -0.43 -0.04
C LYS A 27 -22.26 -0.29 1.14
N ALA A 28 -21.04 -0.84 1.01
CA ALA A 28 -20.02 -0.72 2.05
C ALA A 28 -19.55 0.73 2.24
N LEU A 29 -19.39 1.50 1.15
CA LEU A 29 -19.06 2.93 1.21
C LEU A 29 -20.15 3.76 1.90
N ARG A 30 -21.43 3.46 1.66
CA ARG A 30 -22.54 4.11 2.37
C ARG A 30 -22.49 3.85 3.88
N ILE A 31 -22.07 2.65 4.31
CA ILE A 31 -21.88 2.33 5.73
C ILE A 31 -20.72 3.16 6.32
N GLN A 32 -19.61 3.32 5.59
CA GLN A 32 -18.51 4.19 6.02
C GLN A 32 -18.96 5.65 6.17
N ALA A 33 -19.68 6.17 5.18
CA ALA A 33 -20.20 7.54 5.21
C ALA A 33 -21.13 7.76 6.41
N PHE A 34 -22.09 6.85 6.62
CA PHE A 34 -23.04 6.90 7.73
C PHE A 34 -22.36 6.88 9.11
N ARG A 35 -21.27 6.10 9.27
CA ARG A 35 -20.49 6.06 10.51
C ARG A 35 -19.66 7.33 10.71
N ARG A 36 -19.07 7.85 9.62
CA ARG A 36 -18.32 9.10 9.62
C ARG A 36 -19.20 10.27 10.06
N GLU A 37 -20.42 10.35 9.51
CA GLU A 37 -21.41 11.37 9.89
C GLU A 37 -21.80 11.31 11.37
N ARG A 38 -21.75 10.13 11.97
CA ARG A 38 -22.05 9.93 13.40
C ARG A 38 -20.83 10.08 14.32
N ASN A 39 -19.68 10.50 13.80
CA ASN A 39 -18.40 10.52 14.54
C ASN A 39 -18.08 9.16 15.20
N GLN A 40 -18.52 8.07 14.57
CA GLN A 40 -18.21 6.71 15.01
C GLN A 40 -16.90 6.23 14.37
N PRO A 41 -16.20 5.26 15.00
CA PRO A 41 -15.07 4.60 14.35
C PRO A 41 -15.50 4.03 13.00
N VAL A 42 -14.80 4.47 11.94
CA VAL A 42 -15.07 4.09 10.54
C VAL A 42 -14.20 2.87 10.21
N PRO A 43 -14.78 1.66 10.11
CA PRO A 43 -14.02 0.47 9.75
C PRO A 43 -13.52 0.54 8.31
N TRP A 44 -12.55 -0.31 7.99
CA TRP A 44 -11.98 -0.38 6.66
C TRP A 44 -12.99 -0.97 5.67
N LEU A 45 -12.87 -0.62 4.38
CA LEU A 45 -13.81 -1.09 3.37
C LEU A 45 -13.83 -2.63 3.28
N GLY A 46 -12.66 -3.27 3.36
CA GLY A 46 -12.52 -4.73 3.41
C GLY A 46 -13.23 -5.35 4.62
N GLU A 47 -13.07 -4.79 5.82
CA GLU A 47 -13.74 -5.28 7.03
C GLU A 47 -15.26 -5.20 6.94
N ILE A 48 -15.79 -4.15 6.31
CA ILE A 48 -17.23 -4.01 6.08
C ILE A 48 -17.71 -5.08 5.09
N LEU A 49 -16.97 -5.30 4.00
CA LEU A 49 -17.30 -6.32 3.01
C LEU A 49 -17.23 -7.73 3.60
N GLU A 50 -16.26 -8.01 4.47
CA GLU A 50 -16.18 -9.25 5.25
C GLU A 50 -17.37 -9.40 6.21
N SER A 51 -17.71 -8.33 6.94
CA SER A 51 -18.87 -8.31 7.84
C SER A 51 -20.20 -8.50 7.11
N LEU A 52 -20.27 -8.11 5.83
CA LEU A 52 -21.41 -8.35 4.95
C LEU A 52 -21.42 -9.75 4.32
N GLY A 53 -20.40 -10.58 4.60
CA GLY A 53 -20.22 -11.91 4.00
C GLY A 53 -19.91 -11.89 2.51
N LYS A 54 -19.42 -10.75 2.00
CA LYS A 54 -19.10 -10.54 0.57
C LYS A 54 -17.65 -10.87 0.23
N LEU A 55 -16.78 -10.81 1.22
CA LEU A 55 -15.38 -11.23 1.12
C LEU A 55 -15.06 -12.19 2.25
N THR A 56 -14.12 -13.09 2.00
CA THR A 56 -13.45 -13.85 3.05
C THR A 56 -12.14 -13.16 3.44
N ALA A 57 -11.61 -13.49 4.63
CA ALA A 57 -10.30 -13.00 5.05
C ALA A 57 -9.18 -13.34 4.05
N ALA A 58 -9.28 -14.50 3.37
CA ALA A 58 -8.32 -14.91 2.34
C ALA A 58 -8.40 -14.01 1.10
N ASP A 59 -9.62 -13.61 0.68
CA ASP A 59 -9.82 -12.70 -0.44
C ASP A 59 -9.29 -11.31 -0.12
N THR A 60 -9.56 -10.81 1.09
CA THR A 60 -9.01 -9.53 1.57
C THR A 60 -7.49 -9.55 1.55
N GLN A 61 -6.86 -10.61 2.07
CA GLN A 61 -5.39 -10.77 2.03
C GLN A 61 -4.85 -10.79 0.60
N ARG A 62 -5.56 -11.47 -0.33
CA ARG A 62 -5.18 -11.52 -1.74
C ARG A 62 -5.22 -10.12 -2.39
N ILE A 63 -6.28 -9.35 -2.15
CA ILE A 63 -6.41 -7.98 -2.67
C ILE A 63 -5.29 -7.10 -2.11
N PHE A 64 -5.02 -7.19 -0.80
CA PHE A 64 -3.93 -6.43 -0.17
C PHE A 64 -2.55 -6.79 -0.74
N GLY A 65 -2.27 -8.07 -0.97
CA GLY A 65 -1.02 -8.50 -1.60
C GLY A 65 -0.81 -7.86 -2.97
N LEU A 66 -1.87 -7.83 -3.80
CA LEU A 66 -1.81 -7.23 -5.14
C LEU A 66 -1.67 -5.70 -5.10
N LEU A 67 -2.34 -5.03 -4.17
CA LEU A 67 -2.17 -3.58 -3.98
C LEU A 67 -0.77 -3.23 -3.49
N PHE A 68 -0.25 -4.00 -2.53
CA PHE A 68 1.09 -3.85 -2.00
C PHE A 68 2.13 -4.03 -3.11
N GLU A 69 2.05 -5.11 -3.88
CA GLU A 69 3.00 -5.37 -4.97
C GLU A 69 2.99 -4.27 -6.04
N ARG A 70 1.82 -3.72 -6.37
CA ARG A 70 1.69 -2.59 -7.30
C ARG A 70 2.23 -1.28 -6.73
N ALA A 71 1.98 -0.99 -5.46
CA ALA A 71 2.49 0.20 -4.77
C ALA A 71 4.02 0.13 -4.56
N HIS A 72 4.56 -1.06 -4.34
CA HIS A 72 5.98 -1.32 -4.12
C HIS A 72 6.78 -1.58 -5.41
N ARG A 73 6.21 -1.32 -6.60
CA ARG A 73 6.92 -1.34 -7.89
C ARG A 73 7.80 -0.11 -8.15
N ARG A 74 8.05 0.74 -7.15
CA ARG A 74 9.25 1.58 -7.14
C ARG A 74 10.42 0.69 -6.70
N PRO A 75 11.46 0.49 -7.53
CA PRO A 75 12.67 -0.16 -7.04
C PRO A 75 13.22 0.73 -5.92
N SER A 76 13.25 0.20 -4.70
CA SER A 76 14.09 0.77 -3.66
C SER A 76 15.53 0.60 -4.14
N VAL A 77 16.11 1.68 -4.64
CA VAL A 77 17.55 1.83 -4.73
C VAL A 77 18.09 1.80 -3.30
N SER A 78 18.42 0.62 -2.78
CA SER A 78 19.49 0.39 -1.82
C SER A 78 19.72 -1.11 -1.63
N ALA A 79 20.10 -1.78 -2.73
CA ALA A 79 21.14 -2.78 -2.63
C ALA A 79 22.47 -2.03 -2.66
N ALA A 80 22.76 -1.25 -1.61
CA ALA A 80 24.15 -0.96 -1.32
C ALA A 80 24.79 -2.33 -1.03
N PRO A 81 25.85 -2.75 -1.75
CA PRO A 81 26.67 -3.84 -1.29
C PRO A 81 27.03 -3.53 0.15
N LEU A 82 26.82 -4.48 1.05
CA LEU A 82 27.35 -4.39 2.42
C LEU A 82 28.83 -4.03 2.28
N GLU A 83 29.18 -2.77 2.55
CA GLU A 83 30.58 -2.39 2.70
C GLU A 83 31.13 -3.33 3.78
N PRO A 84 32.20 -4.09 3.50
CA PRO A 84 32.84 -4.85 4.55
C PRO A 84 33.29 -3.85 5.60
N SER A 85 32.94 -4.12 6.87
CA SER A 85 33.31 -3.35 8.06
C SER A 85 34.82 -3.37 8.35
N ASP A 86 35.64 -3.12 7.32
CA ASP A 86 37.09 -3.19 7.36
C ASP A 86 37.66 -1.76 7.25
N PRO A 87 38.18 -1.18 8.36
CA PRO A 87 38.71 0.18 8.38
C PRO A 87 40.00 0.36 7.53
N SER A 88 40.50 -0.68 6.87
CA SER A 88 41.74 -0.63 6.08
C SER A 88 41.60 -0.11 4.64
N SER A 89 40.38 0.13 4.14
CA SER A 89 40.14 0.58 2.74
C SER A 89 39.99 2.10 2.57
N ALA A 90 40.25 2.89 3.61
CA ALA A 90 40.15 4.36 3.55
C ALA A 90 41.36 5.06 2.87
N SER A 91 42.39 4.31 2.46
CA SER A 91 43.69 4.89 2.05
C SER A 91 43.86 5.13 0.55
N ARG A 92 42.82 4.95 -0.28
CA ARG A 92 43.02 4.96 -1.75
C ARG A 92 42.08 5.84 -2.58
N TRP A 93 41.06 6.49 -1.99
CA TRP A 93 40.16 7.38 -2.73
C TRP A 93 39.67 8.57 -1.87
N TRP A 94 40.44 9.66 -1.81
CA TRP A 94 39.92 11.01 -1.50
C TRP A 94 40.75 12.08 -2.21
N PRO A 95 40.15 12.97 -3.04
CA PRO A 95 40.92 13.93 -3.83
C PRO A 95 41.32 15.21 -3.09
N PHE A 96 41.11 15.32 -1.78
CA PHE A 96 41.54 16.49 -1.00
C PHE A 96 42.40 16.08 0.20
N ARG A 97 43.68 15.83 -0.08
CA ARG A 97 44.76 15.90 0.90
C ARG A 97 45.35 17.32 0.85
N THR A 98 44.97 18.16 1.81
CA THR A 98 45.65 19.42 2.14
C THR A 98 45.79 19.41 3.67
N ALA A 99 46.96 19.02 4.19
CA ALA A 99 48.07 19.91 4.55
C ALA A 99 47.78 20.71 5.84
N GLY A 100 48.63 20.49 6.83
CA GLY A 100 48.62 21.08 8.17
C GLY A 100 49.52 20.26 9.07
#